data_AF-A0A9P6HMH0-F1
#
_entry.id   AF-A0A9P6HMH0-F1
#
_cell.length_a   1.000
_cell.length_b   1.000
_cell.length_c   1.000
_cell.angle_alpha   90.00
_cell.angle_beta   90.00
_cell.angle_gamma   90.00
#
_symmetry.space_group_name_H-M   'P 1'
#
loop_
_entity.id
_entity.type
_entity.pdbx_description
1 polymer ?
#
loop_
_entity_poly.entity_id
_entity_poly.type
_entity_poly.pdbx_seq_one_letter_code
_entity_poly.pdbx_strand_id
1 'polypeptide(L)'
;MPRQSYRSLIIRSYLISMVVRTIFAPPMENIEEQATLLITNLLVDLEILHALRNTRYLLPRIPVPKHSNLHLVHEYAQNVLFQDRFELMLRVSPYVYEVLINLISIIL
;
A
#
# COMPACT_ATOMS: atom_id res chain seq x y z
N MET A 1 -13.19 -11.51 11.77
CA MET A 1 -13.03 -11.67 10.30
C MET A 1 -11.57 -11.43 9.96
N PRO A 2 -10.88 -12.33 9.23
CA PRO A 2 -9.48 -12.09 8.87
C PRO A 2 -9.42 -10.86 7.94
N ARG A 3 -8.56 -9.89 8.26
CA ARG A 3 -8.33 -8.70 7.41
C ARG A 3 -7.81 -9.19 6.04
N GLN A 4 -8.50 -8.82 4.98
CA GLN A 4 -8.11 -9.15 3.61
C GLN A 4 -6.69 -8.61 3.35
N SER A 5 -5.77 -9.44 2.86
CA SER A 5 -4.40 -8.99 2.64
C SER A 5 -4.35 -7.94 1.51
N TYR A 6 -3.48 -6.95 1.62
CA TYR A 6 -3.29 -5.92 0.58
C TYR A 6 -2.98 -6.54 -0.79
N ARG A 7 -2.23 -7.65 -0.81
CA ARG A 7 -1.99 -8.44 -2.02
C ARG A 7 -3.29 -8.97 -2.63
N SER A 8 -4.17 -9.56 -1.81
CA SER A 8 -5.46 -10.08 -2.26
C SER A 8 -6.34 -8.97 -2.84
N LEU A 9 -6.30 -7.77 -2.24
CA LEU A 9 -7.01 -6.59 -2.76
C LEU A 9 -6.49 -6.21 -4.14
N ILE A 10 -5.17 -6.05 -4.33
CA ILE A 10 -4.59 -5.68 -5.62
C ILE A 10 -4.88 -6.73 -6.69
N ILE A 11 -4.68 -8.02 -6.39
CA ILE A 11 -4.94 -9.10 -7.35
C ILE A 11 -6.41 -9.05 -7.78
N ARG A 12 -7.34 -8.88 -6.84
CA ARG A 12 -8.77 -8.77 -7.16
C ARG A 12 -9.06 -7.56 -8.04
N SER A 13 -8.49 -6.39 -7.72
CA SER A 13 -8.64 -5.18 -8.52
C SER A 13 -8.09 -5.35 -9.94
N TYR A 14 -6.97 -6.06 -10.10
CA TYR A 14 -6.39 -6.37 -11.39
C TYR A 14 -7.26 -7.34 -12.21
N LEU A 15 -7.82 -8.38 -11.58
CA LEU A 15 -8.76 -9.28 -12.26
C LEU A 15 -10.00 -8.54 -12.75
N ILE A 16 -10.52 -7.59 -11.96
CA ILE A 16 -11.63 -6.73 -12.37
C ILE A 16 -11.21 -5.88 -13.58
N SER A 17 -10.01 -5.29 -13.60
CA SER A 17 -9.55 -4.49 -14.73
C SER A 17 -9.33 -5.31 -16.01
N MET A 18 -8.96 -6.59 -15.89
CA MET A 18 -8.94 -7.56 -16.99
C MET A 18 -10.33 -7.70 -17.62
N VAL A 19 -11.34 -8.02 -16.80
CA VAL A 19 -12.72 -8.20 -17.26
C VAL A 19 -13.26 -6.93 -17.92
N VAL A 20 -13.01 -5.77 -17.30
CA VAL A 20 -13.41 -4.47 -17.84
C VAL A 20 -12.76 -4.24 -19.20
N ARG A 21 -11.45 -4.48 -19.36
CA ARG A 21 -10.78 -4.38 -20.67
C ARG A 21 -11.42 -5.29 -21.72
N THR A 22 -11.78 -6.52 -21.36
CA THR A 22 -12.42 -7.47 -22.29
C THR A 22 -13.80 -7.00 -22.71
N ILE A 23 -14.61 -6.47 -21.79
CA ILE A 23 -15.97 -5.96 -22.09
C ILE A 23 -15.92 -4.74 -23.02
N PHE A 24 -14.95 -3.85 -22.81
CA PHE A 24 -14.80 -2.62 -23.58
C PHE A 24 -13.84 -2.75 -24.78
N ALA A 25 -13.42 -3.97 -25.13
CA ALA A 25 -12.58 -4.19 -26.29
C ALA A 25 -13.37 -3.89 -27.58
N PRO A 26 -12.84 -3.07 -28.50
CA PRO A 26 -13.51 -2.80 -29.76
C PRO A 26 -13.59 -4.09 -30.60
N PRO A 27 -14.69 -4.31 -31.34
CA PRO A 27 -14.77 -5.41 -32.29
C PRO A 27 -13.75 -5.16 -33.42
N MET A 28 -12.91 -6.17 -33.68
CA MET A 28 -11.97 -6.14 -34.80
C MET A 28 -12.58 -6.88 -35.99
N GLU A 29 -12.35 -6.39 -37.20
CA GLU A 29 -12.84 -7.02 -38.43
C GLU A 29 -12.13 -8.34 -38.73
N ASN A 30 -10.86 -8.46 -38.32
CA ASN A 30 -10.04 -9.65 -38.51
C ASN A 30 -9.97 -10.50 -37.22
N ILE A 31 -10.51 -11.72 -37.30
CA ILE A 31 -10.55 -12.68 -36.19
C ILE A 31 -9.14 -13.12 -35.78
N GLU A 32 -8.21 -13.27 -36.71
CA GLU A 32 -6.83 -13.68 -36.40
C GLU A 32 -6.07 -12.59 -35.65
N GLU A 33 -6.27 -11.33 -36.03
CA GLU A 33 -5.70 -10.18 -35.32
C GLU A 33 -6.30 -10.04 -33.91
N GLN A 34 -7.61 -10.26 -33.78
CA GLN A 34 -8.28 -10.27 -32.48
C GLN A 34 -7.75 -11.38 -31.57
N ALA A 35 -7.58 -12.59 -32.10
CA ALA A 35 -7.05 -13.73 -31.36
C ALA A 35 -5.59 -13.48 -30.93
N THR A 36 -4.77 -12.94 -31.83
CA THR A 36 -3.37 -12.61 -31.53
C THR A 36 -3.30 -11.57 -30.41
N LEU A 37 -4.08 -10.50 -30.49
CA LEU A 37 -4.13 -9.45 -29.48
C LEU A 37 -4.61 -9.98 -28.11
N LEU A 38 -5.61 -10.87 -28.09
CA LEU A 38 -6.08 -11.52 -26.87
C LEU A 38 -4.99 -12.39 -26.23
N ILE A 39 -4.27 -13.18 -27.03
CA ILE A 39 -3.17 -14.02 -26.54
C ILE A 39 -2.06 -13.15 -25.95
N THR A 40 -1.65 -12.09 -26.66
CA THR A 40 -0.61 -11.16 -26.16
C THR A 40 -1.03 -10.51 -24.85
N ASN A 41 -2.27 -10.02 -24.76
CA ASN A 41 -2.78 -9.42 -23.52
C ASN A 41 -2.81 -10.44 -22.37
N LEU A 42 -3.23 -11.67 -22.64
CA LEU A 42 -3.26 -12.73 -21.63
C LEU A 42 -1.86 -13.08 -21.11
N LEU A 43 -0.86 -13.14 -21.99
CA LEU A 43 0.54 -13.36 -21.57
C LEU A 43 1.03 -12.25 -20.64
N VAL A 44 0.77 -10.99 -21.00
CA VAL A 44 1.10 -9.82 -20.15
C VAL A 44 0.36 -9.89 -18.80
N ASP A 45 -0.92 -10.27 -18.81
CA ASP A 45 -1.72 -10.41 -17.60
C ASP A 45 -1.16 -11.49 -16.67
N LEU A 46 -0.70 -12.62 -17.21
CA LEU A 46 -0.06 -13.69 -16.45
C LEU A 46 1.27 -13.23 -15.83
N GLU A 47 2.08 -12.48 -16.56
CA GLU A 47 3.33 -11.91 -16.05
C GLU A 47 3.07 -10.92 -14.91
N ILE A 48 2.06 -10.05 -15.04
CA ILE A 48 1.69 -9.09 -14.00
C ILE A 48 1.15 -9.80 -12.77
N LEU A 49 0.27 -10.80 -12.93
CA LEU A 49 -0.24 -11.59 -11.80
C LEU A 49 0.88 -12.35 -11.09
N HIS A 50 1.83 -12.90 -11.85
CA HIS A 50 3.01 -13.54 -11.30
C HIS A 50 3.89 -12.55 -10.51
N ALA A 51 4.12 -11.35 -11.05
CA ALA A 51 4.84 -10.28 -10.39
C ALA A 51 4.14 -9.87 -9.08
N LEU A 52 2.83 -9.63 -9.09
CA LEU A 52 2.05 -9.27 -7.91
C LEU A 52 2.09 -10.35 -6.82
N ARG A 53 2.08 -11.62 -7.21
CA ARG A 53 2.16 -12.75 -6.28
C ARG A 53 3.53 -12.84 -5.60
N ASN A 54 4.59 -12.60 -6.37
CA ASN A 54 5.97 -12.83 -5.92
C ASN A 54 6.67 -11.59 -5.38
N THR A 55 6.12 -10.40 -5.62
CA THR A 55 6.68 -9.16 -5.07
C THR A 55 6.57 -9.17 -3.55
N ARG A 56 7.73 -9.10 -2.89
CA ARG A 56 7.84 -9.17 -1.43
C ARG A 56 7.17 -7.99 -0.73
N TYR A 57 7.29 -6.79 -1.30
CA TYR A 57 6.70 -5.55 -0.79
C TYR A 57 5.90 -4.87 -1.90
N LEU A 58 4.57 -4.97 -1.83
CA LEU A 58 3.67 -4.28 -2.78
C LEU A 58 3.42 -2.82 -2.39
N LEU A 59 3.75 -2.45 -1.15
CA LEU A 59 3.68 -1.09 -0.67
C LEU A 59 5.08 -0.47 -0.67
N PRO A 60 5.21 0.81 -1.07
CA PRO A 60 6.45 1.54 -0.87
C PRO A 60 6.79 1.53 0.63
N ARG A 61 8.05 1.25 0.94
CA ARG A 61 8.55 1.41 2.30
C ARG A 61 8.76 2.90 2.55
N ILE A 62 7.99 3.48 3.46
CA ILE A 62 8.27 4.83 3.95
C ILE A 62 9.60 4.74 4.72
N PRO A 63 10.62 5.53 4.32
CA PRO A 63 11.92 5.52 5.00
C PRO A 63 11.72 5.82 6.49
N VAL A 64 12.52 5.18 7.33
CA VAL A 64 12.58 5.48 8.76
C VAL A 64 13.85 6.29 8.98
N PRO A 65 13.77 7.53 9.51
CA PRO A 65 14.96 8.30 9.83
C PRO A 65 15.86 7.52 10.80
N LYS A 66 17.19 7.58 10.61
CA LYS A 66 18.15 6.92 11.50
C LYS A 66 18.48 7.83 12.69
N HIS A 67 17.53 7.96 13.60
CA HIS A 67 17.70 8.72 14.86
C HIS A 67 17.45 7.82 16.07
N SER A 68 17.75 8.32 17.27
CA SER A 68 17.33 7.64 18.49
C SER A 68 15.81 7.53 18.56
N ASN A 69 15.30 6.49 19.24
CA ASN A 69 13.86 6.28 19.35
C ASN A 69 13.13 7.51 19.90
N LEU A 70 13.71 8.22 20.87
CA LEU A 70 13.10 9.43 21.45
C LEU A 70 12.99 10.58 20.44
N HIS A 71 14.01 10.80 19.61
CA HIS A 71 13.92 11.80 18.53
C HIS A 71 12.86 11.43 17.49
N LEU A 72 12.76 10.15 17.14
CA LEU A 72 11.71 9.66 16.23
C LEU A 72 10.30 9.84 16.80
N VAL A 73 10.12 9.59 18.12
CA VAL A 73 8.83 9.87 18.78
C VAL A 73 8.44 11.33 18.54
N HIS A 74 9.36 12.25 18.85
CA HIS A 74 9.10 13.67 18.77
C HIS A 74 8.79 14.11 17.34
N GLU A 75 9.57 13.63 16.37
CA GLU A 75 9.37 13.91 14.94
C GLU A 75 8.03 13.35 14.43
N TYR A 76 7.65 12.14 14.84
CA TYR A 76 6.37 11.54 14.47
C TYR A 76 5.17 12.19 15.15
N ALA A 77 5.32 12.73 16.36
CA ALA A 77 4.25 13.46 17.04
C ALA A 77 3.85 14.74 16.29
N GLN A 78 4.83 15.42 15.68
CA GLN A 78 4.63 16.70 15.00
C GLN A 78 4.07 16.59 13.58
N ASN A 79 4.05 15.39 12.99
CA ASN A 79 3.65 15.20 11.60
C ASN A 79 2.47 14.22 11.49
N VAL A 80 1.33 14.74 11.05
CA VAL A 80 0.08 13.98 10.86
C VAL A 80 0.27 12.75 9.96
N LEU A 81 1.19 12.82 8.97
CA LEU A 81 1.48 11.69 8.08
C LEU A 81 2.14 10.50 8.79
N PHE A 82 2.70 10.71 9.99
CA PHE A 82 3.34 9.66 10.79
C PHE A 82 2.53 9.24 12.00
N GLN A 83 1.29 9.70 12.14
CA GLN A 83 0.44 9.38 13.30
C GLN A 83 0.27 7.87 13.50
N ASP A 84 0.01 7.10 12.44
CA ASP A 84 -0.10 5.64 12.54
C ASP A 84 1.18 5.00 13.08
N ARG A 85 2.35 5.52 12.68
CA ARG A 85 3.65 5.03 13.15
C ARG A 85 3.91 5.42 14.60
N PHE A 86 3.52 6.63 14.97
CA PHE A 86 3.58 7.11 16.34
C PHE A 86 2.79 6.20 17.27
N GLU A 87 1.52 5.94 16.93
CA GLU A 87 0.61 5.11 17.71
C GLU A 87 1.08 3.65 17.75
N LEU A 88 1.66 3.12 16.67
CA LEU A 88 2.28 1.80 16.68
C LEU A 88 3.49 1.71 17.62
N MET A 89 4.27 2.79 17.72
CA MET A 89 5.51 2.81 18.49
C MET A 89 5.25 2.99 19.99
N LEU A 90 4.37 3.91 20.39
CA LEU A 90 4.11 4.23 21.79
C LEU A 90 2.77 3.72 22.33
N ARG A 91 1.86 3.23 21.47
CA ARG A 91 0.51 2.77 21.85
C ARG A 91 -0.36 3.83 22.51
N VAL A 92 -0.02 5.11 22.31
CA VAL A 92 -0.78 6.28 22.76
C VAL A 92 -0.91 7.27 21.61
N SER A 93 -1.89 8.16 21.68
CA SER A 93 -2.04 9.23 20.68
C SER A 93 -0.98 10.33 20.87
N PRO A 94 -0.63 11.07 19.80
CA PRO A 94 0.30 12.20 19.89
C PRO A 94 -0.10 13.22 20.96
N TYR A 95 -1.40 13.47 21.11
CA TYR A 95 -1.94 14.36 22.13
C TYR A 95 -1.58 13.91 23.56
N VAL A 96 -1.75 12.62 23.87
CA VAL A 96 -1.39 12.08 25.20
C VAL A 96 0.10 12.25 25.46
N TYR A 97 0.93 12.04 24.45
CA TYR A 97 2.37 12.23 24.55
C TYR A 97 2.77 13.69 24.80
N GLU A 98 2.15 14.66 24.12
CA GLU A 98 2.39 16.09 24.38
C GLU A 98 2.00 16.47 25.81
N VAL A 99 0.86 15.99 26.30
CA VAL A 99 0.44 16.22 27.69
C VAL A 99 1.47 15.65 28.67
N LEU A 100 1.99 14.44 28.42
CA LEU A 100 3.01 13.84 29.28
C LEU A 100 4.32 14.64 29.27
N ILE A 101 4.77 15.13 28.11
CA ILE A 101 5.95 16.00 28.03
C ILE A 101 5.74 17.31 28.79
N ASN A 102 4.58 17.93 28.65
CA ASN A 102 4.25 19.15 29.38
C ASN A 102 4.24 18.92 30.89
N LEU A 103 3.69 17.80 31.37
CA LEU A 103 3.72 17.46 32.79
C LEU A 103 5.14 17.23 33.32
N ILE A 104 5.99 16.53 32.55
CA ILE A 104 7.39 16.27 32.94
C ILE A 104 8.19 17.58 32.99
N SER A 105 8.02 18.45 32.00
CA SER A 105 8.76 19.73 31.91
C SER A 105 8.35 20.75 32.97
N ILE A 106 7.16 20.62 33.58
CA ILE A 106 6.75 21.46 34.71
C ILE A 106 7.40 20.98 36.03
N ILE A 107 7.79 19.71 36.11
CA ILE A 107 8.31 19.07 37.33
C ILE A 107 9.85 19.20 37.45
N LEU A 108 10.54 19.43 36.33
CA LEU A 108 12.01 19.60 36.25
C LEU A 108 12.40 21.07 36.15
#